data_AF-A0A3R6Q1U0-F1
#
_entry.id   AF-A0A3R6Q1U0-F1
#
_cell.length_a   1.000
_cell.length_b   1.000
_cell.length_c   1.000
_cell.angle_alpha   90.00
_cell.angle_beta   90.00
_cell.angle_gamma   90.00
#
_symmetry.space_group_name_H-M   'P 1'
#
loop_
_entity.id
_entity.type
_entity.pdbx_description
1 polymer ?
#
loop_
_entity_poly.entity_id
_entity_poly.type
_entity_poly.pdbx_seq_one_letter_code
_entity_poly.pdbx_strand_id
1 'polypeptide(L)'
;MKIRDLQVNHLSKPCGIDGSDITLRWKLEDGSQQSAFEVEVYDVSDKENKEEIEVSRKISGSQMQYHLSQKIPYRTTGKLELL
;
A
#
# COMPACT_ATOMS: atom_id res chain seq x y z
N MET A 1 11.13 11.54 5.05
CA MET A 1 11.29 10.08 5.20
C MET A 1 11.12 9.42 3.85
N LYS A 2 11.87 8.35 3.55
CA LYS A 2 11.67 7.54 2.34
C LYS A 2 11.27 6.12 2.75
N ILE A 3 10.29 5.56 2.04
CA ILE A 3 9.93 4.14 2.17
C ILE A 3 10.97 3.28 1.44
N ARG A 4 11.30 2.15 2.05
CA ARG A 4 11.97 1.02 1.42
C ARG A 4 11.21 -0.27 1.71
N ASP A 5 11.50 -1.31 0.93
CA ASP A 5 10.99 -2.67 1.17
C ASP A 5 9.46 -2.70 1.33
N LEU A 6 8.75 -2.04 0.40
CA LEU A 6 7.30 -2.13 0.31
C LEU A 6 6.92 -3.57 -0.05
N GLN A 7 6.02 -4.15 0.74
CA GLN A 7 5.59 -5.54 0.61
C GLN A 7 4.08 -5.61 0.61
N VAL A 8 3.54 -6.52 -0.19
CA VAL A 8 2.15 -6.97 -0.18
C VAL A 8 2.15 -8.43 0.27
N ASN A 9 1.49 -8.73 1.38
CA ASN A 9 1.49 -10.08 1.99
C ASN A 9 2.91 -10.69 2.10
N HIS A 10 3.88 -9.90 2.59
CA HIS A 10 5.30 -10.25 2.76
C HIS A 10 6.13 -10.38 1.47
N LEU A 11 5.56 -10.09 0.30
CA LEU A 11 6.24 -10.18 -0.99
C LEU A 11 6.52 -8.79 -1.54
N SER A 12 7.70 -8.55 -2.09
CA SER A 12 8.13 -7.21 -2.51
C SER A 12 7.55 -6.75 -3.86
N LYS A 13 7.26 -7.68 -4.77
CA LYS A 13 6.64 -7.41 -6.09
C LYS A 13 5.77 -8.59 -6.52
N PRO A 14 4.78 -8.98 -5.73
CA PRO A 14 3.98 -10.12 -6.08
C PRO A 14 3.11 -9.82 -7.30
N CYS A 15 2.86 -10.87 -8.09
CA CYS A 15 1.93 -10.85 -9.21
C CYS A 15 0.83 -11.89 -8.93
N GLY A 16 -0.42 -11.54 -9.25
CA GLY A 16 -1.56 -12.46 -9.04
C GLY A 16 -2.00 -12.58 -7.59
N ILE A 17 -1.79 -11.55 -6.76
CA ILE A 17 -2.46 -11.45 -5.46
C ILE A 17 -3.87 -10.94 -5.72
N ASP A 18 -4.86 -11.78 -5.43
CA ASP A 18 -6.28 -11.47 -5.40
C ASP A 18 -6.87 -11.89 -4.05
N GLY A 19 -7.82 -11.11 -3.54
CA GLY A 19 -8.47 -11.43 -2.27
C GLY A 19 -8.86 -10.23 -1.42
N SER A 20 -9.48 -10.54 -0.28
CA SER A 20 -9.97 -9.59 0.72
C SER A 20 -9.05 -9.45 1.93
N ASP A 21 -7.98 -10.24 2.02
CA ASP A 21 -7.03 -10.23 3.13
C ASP A 21 -5.65 -9.82 2.63
N ILE A 22 -5.51 -8.52 2.34
CA ILE A 22 -4.28 -7.93 1.82
C ILE A 22 -3.68 -7.01 2.86
N THR A 23 -2.43 -7.29 3.20
CA THR A 23 -1.62 -6.46 4.10
C THR A 23 -0.48 -5.82 3.34
N LEU A 24 -0.44 -4.49 3.35
CA LEU A 24 0.70 -3.69 2.94
C LEU A 24 1.65 -3.51 4.12
N ARG A 25 2.96 -3.59 3.86
CA ARG A 25 4.01 -3.31 4.87
C ARG A 25 5.14 -2.55 4.23
N TRP A 26 5.80 -1.72 5.02
CA TRP A 26 6.94 -0.96 4.56
C TRP A 26 7.99 -0.84 5.66
N LYS A 27 9.17 -0.37 5.27
CA LYS A 27 10.21 0.09 6.19
C LYS A 27 10.61 1.51 5.79
N LEU A 28 11.27 2.20 6.70
CA LEU A 28 11.87 3.50 6.43
C LEU A 28 13.36 3.33 6.19
N GLU A 29 13.92 4.12 5.27
CA GLU A 29 15.34 4.05 4.92
C GLU A 29 16.26 4.40 6.09
N ASP A 30 15.88 5.41 6.85
CA ASP A 30 16.66 5.99 7.95
C ASP A 30 16.44 5.29 9.31
N GLY A 31 15.58 4.26 9.36
CA GLY A 31 15.22 3.58 10.60
C GLY A 31 14.44 4.46 11.58
N SER A 32 13.97 5.63 11.13
CA SER A 32 13.16 6.52 11.94
C SER A 32 11.81 5.89 12.31
N GLN A 33 11.16 6.44 13.33
CA GLN A 33 9.78 6.11 13.65
C GLN A 33 8.85 7.06 12.92
N GLN A 34 7.83 6.51 12.24
CA GLN A 34 6.73 7.32 11.75
C GLN A 34 5.74 7.64 12.89
N SER A 35 5.06 8.78 12.76
CA SER A 35 3.97 9.19 13.65
C SER A 35 2.61 9.19 12.97
N ALA A 36 2.59 9.17 11.63
CA ALA A 36 1.40 9.08 10.81
C ALA A 36 1.75 8.51 9.43
N PHE A 37 0.74 8.03 8.72
CA PHE A 37 0.84 7.56 7.35
C PHE A 37 -0.49 7.72 6.61
N GLU A 38 -0.45 7.61 5.29
CA GLU A 38 -1.61 7.56 4.42
C GLU A 38 -1.37 6.45 3.40
N VAL A 39 -2.43 5.70 3.07
CA VAL A 39 -2.40 4.62 2.09
C VAL A 39 -3.39 4.95 1.00
N GLU A 40 -2.88 4.91 -0.23
CA GLU A 40 -3.68 5.01 -1.43
C GLU A 40 -3.39 3.80 -2.31
N VAL A 41 -4.45 3.13 -2.77
CA VAL A 41 -4.39 1.98 -3.66
C VAL A 41 -5.24 2.28 -4.87
N TYR A 42 -4.65 2.16 -6.05
CA TYR A 42 -5.29 2.42 -7.33
C TYR A 42 -5.19 1.19 -8.22
N ASP A 43 -6.20 0.98 -9.07
CA ASP A 43 -6.01 0.16 -10.25
C ASP A 43 -5.14 0.92 -11.26
N VAL A 44 -4.13 0.24 -11.78
CA VAL A 44 -3.20 0.77 -12.80
C VAL A 44 -3.26 -0.04 -14.10
N SER A 45 -4.28 -0.88 -14.24
CA SER A 45 -4.59 -1.60 -15.47
C SER A 45 -4.89 -0.62 -16.62
N ASP A 46 -5.62 0.45 -16.33
CA ASP A 46 -5.77 1.63 -17.19
C ASP A 46 -4.78 2.73 -16.75
N LYS A 47 -3.87 3.09 -17.65
CA LYS A 47 -2.84 4.11 -17.38
C LYS A 47 -3.36 5.53 -17.50
N GLU A 48 -4.47 5.73 -18.20
CA GLU A 48 -5.10 7.04 -18.40
C GLU A 48 -6.09 7.34 -17.28
N ASN A 49 -6.78 6.32 -16.78
CA ASN A 49 -7.72 6.43 -15.66
C ASN A 49 -7.38 5.44 -14.55
N LYS A 50 -6.65 5.93 -13.54
CA LYS A 50 -6.40 5.17 -12.31
C LYS A 50 -7.66 5.16 -11.46
N GLU A 51 -8.35 4.02 -11.41
CA GLU A 51 -9.51 3.86 -10.52
C GLU A 51 -9.04 3.75 -9.07
N GLU A 52 -9.63 4.54 -8.17
CA GLU A 52 -9.38 4.45 -6.73
C GLU A 52 -9.99 3.16 -6.17
N ILE A 53 -9.14 2.30 -5.60
CA ILE A 53 -9.58 1.10 -4.88
C ILE A 53 -9.73 1.44 -3.38
N GLU A 54 -8.74 2.11 -2.80
CA GLU A 54 -8.76 2.46 -1.38
C GLU A 54 -7.95 3.73 -1.09
N VAL A 55 -8.53 4.62 -0.27
CA VAL A 55 -7.85 5.80 0.26
C VAL A 55 -8.12 5.84 1.76
N SER A 56 -7.09 5.60 2.58
CA SER A 56 -7.24 5.50 4.04
C SER A 56 -7.41 6.84 4.73
N ARG A 57 -7.08 7.94 4.04
CA ARG A 57 -6.75 9.25 4.64
C ARG A 57 -5.60 9.13 5.65
N LYS A 58 -5.21 10.26 6.23
CA LYS A 58 -4.18 10.29 7.27
C LYS A 58 -4.59 9.49 8.51
N ILE A 59 -3.78 8.47 8.83
CA ILE A 59 -3.85 7.68 10.05
C ILE A 59 -2.69 8.07 10.95
N SER A 60 -2.98 8.41 12.21
CA SER A 60 -1.94 8.62 13.22
C SER A 60 -1.52 7.26 13.80
N GLY A 61 -0.21 6.99 13.82
CA GLY A 61 0.33 5.74 14.34
C GLY A 61 1.74 5.43 13.85
N SER A 62 2.44 4.61 14.63
CA SER A 62 3.81 4.16 14.34
C SER A 62 3.89 2.82 13.59
N GLN A 63 2.75 2.18 13.35
CA GLN A 63 2.66 0.90 12.64
C GLN A 63 3.07 1.02 11.17
N MET A 64 4.08 0.28 10.73
CA MET A 64 4.48 0.24 9.32
C MET A 64 3.76 -0.86 8.53
N GLN A 65 2.48 -1.02 8.81
CA GLN A 65 1.60 -1.95 8.11
C GLN A 65 0.19 -1.39 8.01
N TYR A 66 -0.53 -1.81 6.98
CA TYR A 66 -1.91 -1.46 6.76
C TYR A 66 -2.65 -2.63 6.11
N HIS A 67 -3.81 -2.98 6.68
CA HIS A 67 -4.69 -4.00 6.14
C HIS A 67 -5.75 -3.31 5.28
N LEU A 68 -5.88 -3.72 4.03
CA LEU A 68 -6.86 -3.15 3.13
C LEU A 68 -8.27 -3.52 3.57
N SER A 69 -9.16 -2.53 3.50
CA SER A 69 -10.58 -2.71 3.77
C SER A 69 -11.31 -3.23 2.53
N GLN A 70 -10.80 -2.92 1.33
CA GLN A 70 -11.38 -3.30 0.06
C GLN A 70 -10.72 -4.53 -0.53
N LYS A 71 -11.53 -5.32 -1.23
CA LYS A 71 -11.03 -6.45 -2.03
C LYS A 71 -10.24 -5.91 -3.22
N ILE A 72 -9.05 -6.45 -3.45
CA ILE A 72 -8.27 -6.11 -4.65
C ILE A 72 -8.79 -6.96 -5.84
N PRO A 73 -9.15 -6.33 -6.98
CA PRO A 73 -9.48 -7.04 -8.21
C PRO A 73 -8.26 -7.75 -8.84
N TYR A 74 -8.54 -8.76 -9.65
CA TYR A 74 -7.48 -9.52 -10.33
C TYR A 74 -6.63 -8.60 -11.23
N ARG A 75 -5.29 -8.65 -11.08
CA ARG A 75 -4.26 -7.86 -11.81
C ARG A 75 -4.02 -6.41 -11.35
N THR A 76 -4.39 -6.04 -10.14
CA THR A 76 -3.96 -4.75 -9.58
C THR A 76 -2.47 -4.76 -9.22
N THR A 77 -1.76 -3.67 -9.50
CA THR A 77 -0.40 -3.42 -9.00
C THR A 77 -0.43 -2.30 -7.97
N GLY A 78 0.00 -2.58 -6.74
CA GLY A 78 0.05 -1.58 -5.68
C GLY A 78 1.24 -0.62 -5.82
N LYS A 79 1.00 0.68 -5.61
CA LYS A 79 2.05 1.70 -5.44
C LYS A 79 1.71 2.51 -4.18
N LEU A 80 2.68 2.76 -3.31
CA LEU A 80 2.51 3.58 -2.11
C LEU A 80 3.38 4.84 -2.22
N GLU A 81 2.80 5.99 -1.89
CA GLU A 81 3.50 7.28 -1.85
C GLU A 81 3.41 7.87 -0.44
N LEU A 82 4.48 8.53 0.05
CA LEU A 82 4.48 9.25 1.32
C LEU A 82 4.17 10.73 1.05
N LEU A 83 3.33 11.32 1.90
CA LEU A 83 3.15 12.77 2.03
C LEU A 83 4.17 13.38 3.01
#